data_AF-A0A7S2D3F1-F1
#
_entry.id   AF-A0A7S2D3F1-F1
#
_cell.length_a   1.000
_cell.length_b   1.000
_cell.length_c   1.000
_cell.angle_alpha   90.00
_cell.angle_beta   90.00
_cell.angle_gamma   90.00
#
_symmetry.space_group_name_H-M   'P 1'
#
loop_
_entity.id
_entity.type
_entity.pdbx_description
1 polymer ?
#
loop_
_entity_poly.entity_id
_entity_poly.type
_entity_poly.pdbx_seq_one_letter_code
_entity_poly.pdbx_strand_id
1 'polypeptide(L)'
;ANWGRWQANASLHEKKHHSYRPGYCRLTINPRYNDCTTGEHGFWDANKMGIADLAACAEQCRRCSRCSHVSYSKSNSDCSWYAVCDLDDLRRPPKHTVRTGA
;
A
#
# COMPACT_ATOMS: atom_id res chain seq x y z
N ALA A 1 26.67 -7.95 5.72
CA ALA A 1 25.92 -8.68 6.76
C ALA A 1 24.58 -9.12 6.17
N ASN A 2 24.22 -10.37 6.42
CA ASN A 2 23.21 -11.19 5.74
C ASN A 2 21.77 -10.66 5.90
N TRP A 3 20.99 -10.61 4.80
CA TRP A 3 19.53 -10.56 4.87
C TRP A 3 18.96 -11.72 4.05
N GLY A 4 18.42 -12.70 4.77
CA GLY A 4 18.18 -14.07 4.34
C GLY A 4 17.07 -14.27 3.30
N ARG A 5 17.42 -15.15 2.36
CA ARG A 5 16.60 -16.02 1.49
C ARG A 5 15.25 -16.41 2.09
N TRP A 6 14.13 -16.17 1.38
CA TRP A 6 12.82 -16.76 1.71
C TRP A 6 12.36 -17.71 0.62
N GLN A 7 12.27 -18.98 1.00
CA GLN A 7 11.81 -20.11 0.20
C GLN A 7 10.28 -20.26 0.31
N ALA A 8 9.66 -20.63 -0.80
CA ALA A 8 8.28 -21.10 -0.88
C ALA A 8 8.08 -22.36 -0.04
N ASN A 9 6.97 -22.47 0.70
CA ASN A 9 6.04 -23.60 0.60
C ASN A 9 4.82 -23.47 1.52
N ALA A 10 3.78 -24.15 1.07
CA ALA A 10 2.37 -24.05 1.43
C ALA A 10 1.97 -24.59 2.81
N SER A 11 0.73 -24.21 3.15
CA SER A 11 -0.25 -24.92 3.97
C SER A 11 -0.38 -24.58 5.46
N LEU A 12 -1.55 -24.02 5.74
CA LEU A 12 -2.33 -23.98 6.99
C LEU A 12 -1.93 -22.89 8.02
N HIS A 13 -2.69 -21.80 7.89
CA HIS A 13 -3.24 -20.90 8.92
C HIS A 13 -2.33 -20.50 10.11
N GLU A 14 -2.16 -19.18 10.25
CA GLU A 14 -1.74 -18.46 11.47
C GLU A 14 -0.24 -18.42 11.81
N LYS A 15 0.60 -17.91 10.89
CA LYS A 15 1.96 -17.46 11.26
C LYS A 15 2.10 -15.96 10.98
N LYS A 16 2.32 -15.20 12.06
CA LYS A 16 2.58 -13.74 12.10
C LYS A 16 3.37 -13.26 10.88
N HIS A 17 2.63 -12.78 9.88
CA HIS A 17 3.19 -11.94 8.84
C HIS A 17 3.60 -10.63 9.51
N HIS A 18 4.72 -10.01 9.08
CA HIS A 18 4.96 -8.59 9.37
C HIS A 18 3.63 -7.85 9.16
N SER A 19 3.16 -7.16 10.21
CA SER A 19 1.74 -6.91 10.45
C SER A 19 1.17 -5.85 9.50
N TYR A 20 0.93 -6.22 8.24
CA TYR A 20 0.19 -5.38 7.31
C TYR A 20 -1.30 -5.50 7.63
N ARG A 21 -1.91 -4.39 8.02
CA ARG A 21 -3.37 -4.30 8.24
C ARG A 21 -4.05 -3.91 6.93
N PRO A 22 -5.15 -4.58 6.53
CA PRO A 22 -5.87 -4.22 5.32
C PRO A 22 -6.52 -2.84 5.46
N GLY A 23 -6.29 -1.98 4.47
CA GLY A 23 -6.85 -0.64 4.40
C GLY A 23 -5.85 0.38 3.86
N TYR A 24 -6.23 1.65 3.96
CA TYR A 24 -5.43 2.80 3.54
C TYR A 24 -5.66 3.97 4.52
N CYS A 25 -4.69 4.89 4.63
CA CYS A 25 -4.72 5.92 5.67
C CYS A 25 -5.69 7.07 5.32
N ARG A 26 -5.68 7.52 4.06
CA ARG A 26 -6.54 8.60 3.54
C ARG A 26 -6.57 8.59 2.01
N LEU A 27 -7.55 9.29 1.44
CA LEU A 27 -7.68 9.43 -0.02
C LEU A 27 -6.53 10.24 -0.59
N THR A 28 -6.02 9.84 -1.74
CA THR A 28 -4.86 10.42 -2.45
C THR A 28 -5.27 11.12 -3.76
N ILE A 29 -6.50 11.65 -3.80
CA ILE A 29 -7.16 12.19 -5.00
C ILE A 29 -6.63 13.54 -5.51
N ASN A 30 -5.79 14.25 -4.75
CA ASN A 30 -5.34 15.59 -5.14
C ASN A 30 -3.88 15.56 -5.65
N PRO A 31 -3.65 15.93 -6.92
CA PRO A 31 -2.32 15.89 -7.54
C PRO A 31 -1.30 16.83 -6.88
N ARG A 32 -1.74 17.87 -6.14
CA ARG A 32 -0.82 18.73 -5.35
C ARG A 32 -0.05 17.94 -4.30
N TYR A 33 -0.59 16.83 -3.83
CA TYR A 33 0.06 16.03 -2.80
C TYR A 33 0.88 14.87 -3.36
N ASN A 34 1.01 14.74 -4.69
CA ASN A 34 1.86 13.71 -5.29
C ASN A 34 3.35 14.05 -5.26
N ASP A 35 3.73 15.29 -4.90
CA ASP A 35 5.11 15.61 -4.56
C ASP A 35 5.41 15.09 -3.15
N CYS A 36 6.15 14.00 -3.13
CA CYS A 36 6.46 13.29 -1.90
C CYS A 36 7.64 13.91 -1.12
N THR A 37 8.21 15.01 -1.62
CA THR A 37 9.22 15.79 -0.90
C THR A 37 8.60 16.85 0.02
N THR A 38 7.41 17.36 -0.32
CA THR A 38 6.72 18.43 0.42
C THR A 38 5.32 18.03 0.91
N GLY A 39 4.69 17.05 0.26
CA GLY A 39 3.34 16.60 0.55
C GLY A 39 3.24 15.67 1.76
N GLU A 40 2.01 15.50 2.23
CA GLU A 40 1.69 14.59 3.33
C GLU A 40 1.32 13.19 2.85
N HIS A 41 0.82 13.05 1.63
CA HIS A 41 0.32 11.80 1.08
C HIS A 41 0.04 11.92 -0.40
N GLY A 42 0.20 10.86 -1.16
CA GLY A 42 -0.10 10.87 -2.59
C GLY A 42 -0.11 9.46 -3.12
N PHE A 43 -0.11 9.31 -4.44
CA PHE A 43 -0.01 8.00 -5.07
C PHE A 43 0.92 8.01 -6.27
N TRP A 44 1.52 6.84 -6.47
CA TRP A 44 2.17 6.46 -7.70
C TRP A 44 1.25 5.52 -8.46
N ASP A 45 1.07 5.79 -9.76
CA ASP A 45 0.37 4.87 -10.65
C ASP A 45 1.24 3.61 -10.82
N ALA A 46 0.79 2.52 -10.20
CA ALA A 46 1.57 1.30 -10.07
C ALA A 46 1.85 0.65 -11.43
N ASN A 47 0.91 0.74 -12.38
CA ASN A 47 1.09 0.18 -13.71
C ASN A 47 2.08 1.02 -14.51
N LYS A 48 1.94 2.35 -14.50
CA LYS A 48 2.86 3.24 -15.22
C LYS A 48 4.28 3.16 -14.67
N MET A 49 4.44 2.92 -13.38
CA MET A 49 5.75 2.86 -12.71
C MET A 49 6.31 1.44 -12.54
N GLY A 50 5.60 0.41 -13.01
CA GLY A 50 6.06 -0.98 -12.88
C GLY A 50 6.11 -1.50 -11.44
N ILE A 51 5.28 -0.95 -10.55
CA ILE A 51 5.17 -1.35 -9.15
C ILE A 51 4.26 -2.59 -9.06
N ALA A 52 4.88 -3.76 -9.09
CA ALA A 52 4.17 -5.03 -9.23
C ALA A 52 3.50 -5.54 -7.94
N ASP A 53 3.96 -5.09 -6.78
CA ASP A 53 3.46 -5.55 -5.48
C ASP A 53 3.73 -4.54 -4.35
N LEU A 54 3.29 -4.90 -3.14
CA LEU A 54 3.49 -4.10 -1.94
C LEU A 54 4.97 -3.87 -1.61
N ALA A 55 5.84 -4.86 -1.88
CA ALA A 55 7.27 -4.72 -1.60
C ALA A 55 7.90 -3.67 -2.53
N ALA A 56 7.60 -3.70 -3.82
CA ALA A 56 8.00 -2.67 -4.78
C ALA A 56 7.45 -1.29 -4.42
N CYS A 57 6.21 -1.23 -3.90
CA CYS A 57 5.62 0.01 -3.43
C CYS A 57 6.39 0.58 -2.22
N ALA A 58 6.80 -0.29 -1.29
CA ALA A 58 7.65 0.09 -0.16
C ALA A 58 9.08 0.49 -0.60
N GLU A 59 9.66 -0.13 -1.62
CA GLU A 59 10.95 0.32 -2.17
C GLU A 59 10.83 1.71 -2.81
N GLN A 60 9.72 1.99 -3.51
CA GLN A 60 9.47 3.31 -4.05
C GLN A 60 9.33 4.36 -2.93
N CYS A 61 8.65 4.00 -1.84
CA CYS A 61 8.56 4.82 -0.64
C CYS A 61 9.93 5.19 -0.05
N ARG A 62 10.88 4.25 0.02
CA ARG A 62 12.23 4.54 0.55
C ARG A 62 13.03 5.55 -0.27
N ARG A 63 12.66 5.79 -1.53
CA ARG A 63 13.28 6.81 -2.39
C ARG A 63 12.72 8.21 -2.14
N CYS A 64 11.70 8.30 -1.28
CA CYS A 64 10.95 9.50 -1.02
C CYS A 64 11.16 10.00 0.41
N SER A 65 11.54 11.27 0.57
CA SER A 65 11.98 11.82 1.87
C SER A 65 10.89 11.87 2.94
N ARG A 66 9.62 12.05 2.58
CA ARG A 66 8.51 12.10 3.56
C ARG A 66 7.74 10.80 3.67
N CYS A 67 8.07 9.76 2.92
CA CYS A 67 7.26 8.55 2.93
C CYS A 67 7.60 7.63 4.12
N SER A 68 6.58 7.33 4.93
CA SER A 68 6.71 6.44 6.10
C SER A 68 5.80 5.21 6.01
N HIS A 69 4.69 5.31 5.28
CA HIS A 69 3.70 4.25 5.14
C HIS A 69 3.24 4.15 3.70
N VAL A 70 2.83 2.95 3.29
CA VAL A 70 2.23 2.70 1.98
C VAL A 70 0.98 1.85 2.08
N SER A 71 0.08 2.01 1.12
CA SER A 71 -0.95 1.03 0.81
C SER A 71 -0.91 0.71 -0.69
N TYR A 72 -1.02 -0.57 -1.02
CA TYR A 72 -0.94 -1.04 -2.40
C TYR A 72 -2.26 -1.69 -2.83
N SER A 73 -2.75 -1.33 -4.01
CA SER A 73 -3.92 -1.94 -4.64
C SER A 73 -3.60 -2.30 -6.08
N LYS A 74 -3.50 -3.61 -6.35
CA LYS A 74 -3.33 -4.12 -7.72
C LYS A 74 -4.54 -3.82 -8.60
N SER A 75 -5.75 -3.95 -8.07
CA SER A 75 -6.98 -3.72 -8.84
C SER A 75 -7.12 -2.26 -9.27
N ASN A 76 -6.64 -1.33 -8.44
CA ASN A 76 -6.75 0.10 -8.70
C ASN A 76 -5.47 0.68 -9.33
N SER A 77 -4.46 -0.16 -9.57
CA SER A 77 -3.14 0.28 -10.04
C SER A 77 -2.56 1.40 -9.18
N ASP A 78 -2.71 1.26 -7.85
CA ASP A 78 -2.43 2.31 -6.89
C ASP A 78 -1.34 1.88 -5.91
N CYS A 79 -0.30 2.71 -5.80
CA CYS A 79 0.68 2.67 -4.74
C CYS A 79 0.63 4.00 -3.98
N SER A 80 -0.27 4.07 -3.01
CA SER A 80 -0.44 5.24 -2.15
C SER A 80 0.64 5.29 -1.08
N TRP A 81 1.13 6.49 -0.79
CA TRP A 81 2.14 6.77 0.22
C TRP A 81 1.67 7.84 1.20
N TYR A 82 2.19 7.79 2.43
CA TYR A 82 1.79 8.68 3.51
C TYR A 82 2.98 9.00 4.43
N ALA A 83 3.10 10.27 4.83
CA ALA A 83 4.06 10.69 5.86
C ALA A 83 3.65 10.24 7.26
N VAL A 84 2.34 10.25 7.53
CA VAL A 84 1.74 9.86 8.81
C VAL A 84 0.50 9.00 8.54
N CYS A 85 0.34 7.93 9.31
CA CYS A 85 -0.81 7.03 9.25
C CYS A 85 -1.22 6.59 10.65
N ASP A 86 -2.50 6.72 10.97
CA ASP A 86 -3.08 6.06 12.14
C ASP A 86 -3.46 4.63 11.74
N LEU A 87 -2.73 3.64 12.25
CA LEU A 87 -2.96 2.24 11.93
C LEU A 87 -4.20 1.67 12.62
N ASP A 88 -4.73 2.35 13.65
CA ASP A 88 -5.95 1.95 14.32
C ASP A 88 -7.22 2.46 13.62
N ASP A 89 -7.10 3.49 12.78
CA ASP A 89 -8.18 4.09 11.98
C ASP A 89 -7.97 3.96 10.46
N LEU A 90 -7.73 2.73 10.00
CA LEU A 90 -7.58 2.46 8.56
C LEU A 90 -8.92 2.49 7.82
N ARG A 91 -8.97 3.27 6.74
CA ARG A 91 -10.10 3.29 5.83
C ARG A 91 -10.11 2.05 4.97
N ARG A 92 -11.32 1.61 4.58
CA ARG A 92 -11.54 0.48 3.69
C ARG A 92 -12.41 0.93 2.53
N PRO A 93 -12.12 0.50 1.29
CA PRO A 93 -13.07 0.69 0.21
C PRO A 93 -14.40 0.03 0.60
N PRO A 94 -15.55 0.57 0.15
CA PRO A 94 -16.83 -0.10 0.34
C PRO A 94 -16.70 -1.54 -0.11
N LYS A 95 -17.17 -2.50 0.72
CA LYS A 95 -17.34 -3.85 0.22
C LYS A 95 -18.27 -3.71 -0.98
N HIS A 96 -17.83 -4.09 -2.18
CA HIS A 96 -18.75 -4.26 -3.29
C HIS A 96 -19.76 -5.31 -2.82
N THR A 97 -20.89 -4.88 -2.26
CA THR A 97 -22.07 -5.73 -2.16
C THR A 97 -22.45 -5.99 -3.60
N VAL A 98 -21.95 -7.09 -4.14
CA VAL A 98 -22.53 -7.70 -5.32
C VAL A 98 -24.01 -7.84 -4.97
N ARG A 99 -24.85 -6.99 -5.54
CA ARG A 99 -26.29 -7.25 -5.58
C ARG A 99 -26.45 -8.44 -6.52
N THR A 100 -26.23 -9.64 -6.01
CA THR A 100 -26.87 -10.84 -6.57
C THR A 100 -28.33 -10.78 -6.19
N GLY A 101 -29.20 -10.75 -7.19
CA GLY A 101 -30.65 -10.86 -7.06
C GLY A 101 -31.40 -9.65 -7.62
N ALA A 102 -32.39 -9.79 -8.48
CA ALA A 102 -33.01 -10.97 -9.12
C ALA A 102 -33.60 -10.50 -10.45
#